data_AF-Q1WLX6-F1
#
_entry.id   AF-Q1WLX6-F1
#
_cell.length_a   1.000
_cell.length_b   1.000
_cell.length_c   1.000
_cell.angle_alpha   90.00
_cell.angle_beta   90.00
_cell.angle_gamma   90.00
#
_symmetry.space_group_name_H-M   'P 1'
#
loop_
_entity.id
_entity.type
_entity.pdbx_description
1 polymer ?
#
loop_
_entity_poly.entity_id
_entity_poly.type
_entity_poly.pdbx_seq_one_letter_code
_entity_poly.pdbx_strand_id
1 'polypeptide(L)'
;MAPQTSPMVSAALATMQPKQEQQPAVPALSSALKTGILGKMVAASAAEVAPRKIELYSSEYYWTCALGGVASCGLTHMGVTPLDVVKCNIQTDPAKYKGISTGFRVLVSEQGAAGLFKGWVPTLLGYSAQGACKFGLYEYFKKTYADMAGEEMAKKYQSAIFLAGSASAEFFADIALCPFEAVKVKVQTVPGFAKGLSDGLPKFVAQEGWGGLFKGIKPLWGRQIPYTMMKFGAFENTVQAIYKYAMPKPKSECTKGEQLGVSFAAGYIAGVFCAIVSHPADNLVSKLNAQKGATVGDIVKEMGWYALFTRGLGLRIIMIGTLTGLQWGIYDAFKVAMGLPTTGSVEEKKK
;
A
#
# COMPACT_ATOMS: atom_id res chain seq x y z
N MET A 1 -24.10 11.99 90.09
CA MET A 1 -22.91 11.68 89.28
C MET A 1 -23.35 11.43 87.84
N ALA A 2 -23.30 12.47 87.02
CA ALA A 2 -23.33 12.43 85.55
C ALA A 2 -22.79 13.79 85.06
N PRO A 3 -21.81 13.78 84.16
CA PRO A 3 -21.71 14.78 83.10
C PRO A 3 -21.58 14.04 81.75
N GLN A 4 -22.36 14.36 80.70
CA GLN A 4 -22.45 15.61 79.92
C GLN A 4 -21.29 15.83 78.94
N THR A 5 -21.68 16.08 77.68
CA THR A 5 -20.95 16.68 76.53
C THR A 5 -19.90 15.79 75.83
N SER A 6 -19.79 15.74 74.48
CA SER A 6 -20.26 16.68 73.46
C SER A 6 -20.55 16.00 72.09
N PRO A 7 -21.51 16.49 71.30
CA PRO A 7 -22.07 15.84 70.12
C PRO A 7 -21.49 16.41 68.82
N MET A 8 -20.22 16.09 68.50
CA MET A 8 -19.52 16.74 67.37
C MET A 8 -18.98 15.82 66.26
N VAL A 9 -19.35 14.54 66.22
CA VAL A 9 -18.86 13.61 65.17
C VAL A 9 -19.96 12.82 64.45
N SER A 10 -21.20 12.81 64.94
CA SER A 10 -22.29 11.99 64.36
C SER A 10 -23.51 12.77 63.87
N ALA A 11 -23.37 14.08 63.67
CA ALA A 11 -24.43 15.00 63.19
C ALA A 11 -24.02 15.78 61.92
N ALA A 12 -23.04 15.29 61.15
CA ALA A 12 -22.55 15.91 59.92
C ALA A 12 -23.02 15.21 58.62
N LEU A 13 -23.81 14.13 58.72
CA LEU A 13 -24.27 13.37 57.57
C LEU A 13 -25.71 12.89 57.79
N ALA A 14 -26.68 13.79 57.67
CA ALA A 14 -28.00 13.50 57.11
C ALA A 14 -28.93 14.69 57.32
N THR A 15 -29.55 15.11 56.23
CA THR A 15 -30.85 15.80 56.18
C THR A 15 -30.95 17.20 56.79
N MET A 16 -30.82 18.22 55.94
CA MET A 16 -31.82 19.29 55.75
C MET A 16 -31.34 20.30 54.68
N GLN A 17 -32.01 20.28 53.52
CA GLN A 17 -32.04 21.39 52.53
C GLN A 17 -32.83 22.59 53.14
N PRO A 18 -33.00 23.80 52.53
CA PRO A 18 -32.73 24.23 51.14
C PRO A 18 -32.22 25.69 50.90
N LYS A 19 -32.02 25.99 49.60
CA LYS A 19 -31.94 27.28 48.87
C LYS A 19 -30.59 28.01 48.75
N GLN A 20 -30.07 28.05 47.52
CA GLN A 20 -29.66 29.31 46.87
C GLN A 20 -29.62 29.21 45.32
N GLU A 21 -30.44 30.07 44.71
CA GLU A 21 -30.41 30.78 43.40
C GLU A 21 -29.84 30.19 42.08
N GLN A 22 -30.67 30.36 41.02
CA GLN A 22 -30.39 30.38 39.55
C GLN A 22 -29.26 31.39 39.21
N GLN A 23 -28.39 31.30 38.18
CA GLN A 23 -28.40 30.89 36.74
C GLN A 23 -26.93 31.09 36.20
N PRO A 24 -26.52 30.79 34.93
CA PRO A 24 -27.09 29.96 33.87
C PRO A 24 -26.09 28.95 33.23
N ALA A 25 -26.63 28.19 32.27
CA ALA A 25 -26.11 27.01 31.59
C ALA A 25 -25.11 27.27 30.44
N VAL A 26 -24.22 26.29 30.14
CA VAL A 26 -23.74 26.03 28.77
C VAL A 26 -23.50 24.52 28.52
N PRO A 27 -24.52 23.73 28.16
CA PRO A 27 -24.35 22.46 27.44
C PRO A 27 -24.63 22.69 25.95
N ALA A 28 -23.62 23.09 25.17
CA ALA A 28 -23.82 23.38 23.75
C ALA A 28 -22.63 23.07 22.81
N LEU A 29 -21.67 22.22 23.20
CA LEU A 29 -20.55 21.85 22.31
C LEU A 29 -20.49 20.37 21.94
N SER A 30 -21.00 19.44 22.76
CA SER A 30 -20.96 18.00 22.43
C SER A 30 -22.15 17.50 21.60
N SER A 31 -23.29 18.20 21.62
CA SER A 31 -24.50 17.80 20.89
C SER A 31 -24.48 18.22 19.41
N ALA A 32 -23.82 19.34 19.07
CA ALA A 32 -23.72 19.84 17.70
C ALA A 32 -22.78 18.99 16.81
N LEU A 33 -21.78 18.32 17.41
CA LEU A 33 -20.87 17.42 16.68
C LEU A 33 -21.53 16.09 16.26
N LYS A 34 -22.63 15.69 16.91
CA LYS A 34 -23.34 14.43 16.61
C LYS A 34 -24.40 14.55 15.50
N THR A 35 -24.80 15.77 15.13
CA THR A 35 -25.94 15.99 14.22
C THR A 35 -25.55 16.60 12.87
N GLY A 36 -24.29 17.01 12.67
CA GLY A 36 -23.80 17.53 11.40
C GLY A 36 -23.55 16.45 10.34
N ILE A 37 -23.50 16.88 9.07
CA ILE A 37 -23.16 16.05 7.89
C ILE A 37 -21.85 15.26 8.11
N LEU A 38 -20.91 15.82 8.89
CA LEU A 38 -19.67 15.16 9.30
C LEU A 38 -19.90 13.95 10.23
N GLY A 39 -20.85 14.05 11.16
CA GLY A 39 -21.28 12.94 12.02
C GLY A 39 -21.99 11.84 11.24
N LYS A 40 -22.74 12.20 10.18
CA LYS A 40 -23.34 11.22 9.25
C LYS A 40 -22.30 10.57 8.33
N MET A 41 -21.26 11.30 7.90
CA MET A 41 -20.14 10.71 7.13
C MET A 41 -19.27 9.79 8.00
N VAL A 42 -19.01 10.16 9.25
CA VAL A 42 -18.27 9.33 10.21
C VAL A 42 -19.10 8.12 10.65
N ALA A 43 -20.41 8.28 10.88
CA ALA A 43 -21.32 7.17 11.17
C ALA A 43 -21.55 6.25 9.95
N ALA A 44 -21.52 6.78 8.72
CA ALA A 44 -21.53 5.96 7.50
C ALA A 44 -20.22 5.19 7.30
N SER A 45 -19.09 5.71 7.79
CA SER A 45 -17.80 5.01 7.83
C SER A 45 -17.68 4.01 9.00
N ALA A 46 -18.53 4.14 10.01
CA ALA A 46 -18.54 3.32 11.23
C ALA A 46 -19.81 2.47 11.39
N ALA A 47 -20.62 2.37 10.33
CA ALA A 47 -21.66 1.36 10.28
C ALA A 47 -20.96 0.01 10.30
N GLU A 48 -21.06 -0.67 11.45
CA GLU A 48 -20.65 -2.04 11.63
C GLU A 48 -21.37 -2.87 10.56
N VAL A 49 -20.66 -3.15 9.47
CA VAL A 49 -21.17 -3.94 8.35
C VAL A 49 -21.38 -5.33 8.92
N ALA A 50 -22.64 -5.69 9.18
CA ALA A 50 -23.03 -7.05 9.50
C ALA A 50 -22.34 -8.00 8.51
N PRO A 51 -21.77 -9.14 8.94
CA PRO A 51 -20.91 -9.95 8.10
C PRO A 51 -21.72 -10.51 6.92
N ARG A 52 -21.74 -9.79 5.81
CA ARG A 52 -22.21 -10.29 4.52
C ARG A 52 -21.23 -11.38 4.14
N LYS A 53 -21.70 -12.63 4.09
CA LYS A 53 -20.88 -13.73 3.56
C LYS A 53 -20.79 -13.54 2.05
N ILE A 54 -19.74 -12.86 1.61
CA ILE A 54 -19.40 -12.73 0.19
C ILE A 54 -18.93 -14.10 -0.29
N GLU A 55 -19.60 -14.68 -1.29
CA GLU A 55 -19.22 -15.96 -1.87
C GLU A 55 -17.87 -15.84 -2.61
N LEU A 56 -16.97 -16.79 -2.38
CA LEU A 56 -15.66 -16.83 -3.04
C LEU A 56 -15.83 -16.94 -4.57
N TYR A 57 -15.04 -16.18 -5.31
CA TYR A 57 -15.07 -16.13 -6.78
C TYR A 57 -16.37 -15.59 -7.40
N SER A 58 -17.25 -14.99 -6.60
CA SER A 58 -18.37 -14.20 -7.12
C SER A 58 -17.89 -12.86 -7.72
N SER A 59 -18.76 -12.17 -8.46
CA SER A 59 -18.49 -10.81 -8.92
C SER A 59 -18.24 -9.85 -7.75
N GLU A 60 -18.94 -10.03 -6.63
CA GLU A 60 -18.77 -9.22 -5.41
C GLU A 60 -17.40 -9.49 -4.77
N TYR A 61 -16.90 -10.73 -4.81
CA TYR A 61 -15.54 -11.08 -4.37
C TYR A 61 -14.47 -10.34 -5.18
N TYR A 62 -14.54 -10.37 -6.51
CA TYR A 62 -13.56 -9.69 -7.36
C TYR A 62 -13.58 -8.17 -7.15
N TRP A 63 -14.75 -7.56 -7.01
CA TRP A 63 -14.86 -6.14 -6.68
C TRP A 63 -14.30 -5.81 -5.30
N THR A 64 -14.54 -6.67 -4.31
CA THR A 64 -13.97 -6.49 -2.96
C THR A 64 -12.45 -6.59 -2.98
N CYS A 65 -11.89 -7.52 -3.76
CA CYS A 65 -10.46 -7.59 -4.01
C CYS A 65 -9.92 -6.36 -4.76
N ALA A 66 -10.66 -5.83 -5.73
CA ALA A 66 -10.27 -4.59 -6.40
C ALA A 66 -10.26 -3.39 -5.42
N LEU A 67 -11.28 -3.24 -4.58
CA LEU A 67 -11.34 -2.17 -3.58
C LEU A 67 -10.26 -2.31 -2.50
N GLY A 68 -9.98 -3.53 -2.05
CA GLY A 68 -8.84 -3.80 -1.19
C GLY A 68 -7.51 -3.43 -1.85
N GLY A 69 -7.39 -3.69 -3.15
CA GLY A 69 -6.24 -3.29 -3.96
C GLY A 69 -6.08 -1.77 -4.06
N VAL A 70 -7.19 -1.02 -4.18
CA VAL A 70 -7.21 0.45 -4.13
C VAL A 70 -6.68 0.94 -2.78
N ALA A 71 -7.24 0.45 -1.67
CA ALA A 71 -6.81 0.85 -0.34
C ALA A 71 -5.33 0.51 -0.09
N SER A 72 -4.92 -0.70 -0.48
CA SER A 72 -3.54 -1.17 -0.36
C SER A 72 -2.55 -0.33 -1.16
N CYS A 73 -2.70 -0.27 -2.47
CA CYS A 73 -1.72 0.41 -3.33
C CYS A 73 -1.84 1.93 -3.26
N GLY A 74 -3.05 2.47 -3.27
CA GLY A 74 -3.27 3.91 -3.24
C GLY A 74 -2.69 4.56 -1.98
N LEU A 75 -3.04 4.06 -0.79
CA LEU A 75 -2.59 4.64 0.48
C LEU A 75 -1.08 4.48 0.68
N THR A 76 -0.54 3.31 0.36
CA THR A 76 0.89 3.07 0.53
C THR A 76 1.74 3.90 -0.42
N HIS A 77 1.35 4.01 -1.70
CA HIS A 77 2.05 4.85 -2.68
C HIS A 77 1.90 6.35 -2.39
N MET A 78 0.74 6.80 -1.89
CA MET A 78 0.59 8.15 -1.38
C MET A 78 1.54 8.41 -0.20
N GLY A 79 1.62 7.49 0.76
CA GLY A 79 2.51 7.60 1.92
C GLY A 79 4.00 7.68 1.56
N VAL A 80 4.44 6.99 0.51
CA VAL A 80 5.84 7.04 0.04
C VAL A 80 6.12 8.16 -0.98
N THR A 81 5.12 8.97 -1.35
CA THR A 81 5.29 10.07 -2.32
C THR A 81 6.45 11.01 -1.98
N PRO A 82 6.69 11.42 -0.72
CA PRO A 82 7.85 12.23 -0.36
C PRO A 82 9.19 11.62 -0.78
N LEU A 83 9.34 10.31 -0.61
CA LEU A 83 10.54 9.60 -0.99
C LEU A 83 10.68 9.50 -2.53
N ASP A 84 9.56 9.31 -3.23
CA ASP A 84 9.54 9.25 -4.69
C ASP A 84 9.91 10.61 -5.31
N VAL A 85 9.41 11.72 -4.76
CA VAL A 85 9.80 13.06 -5.22
C VAL A 85 11.30 13.27 -5.06
N VAL A 86 11.87 12.93 -3.89
CA VAL A 86 13.32 13.05 -3.66
C VAL A 86 14.11 12.18 -4.65
N LYS A 87 13.69 10.93 -4.88
CA LYS A 87 14.35 10.05 -5.87
C LYS A 87 14.30 10.59 -7.28
N CYS A 88 13.15 11.10 -7.74
CA CYS A 88 13.02 11.66 -9.08
C CYS A 88 13.94 12.88 -9.27
N ASN A 89 14.06 13.73 -8.25
CA ASN A 89 14.97 14.87 -8.26
C ASN A 89 16.44 14.43 -8.32
N ILE A 90 16.84 13.40 -7.57
CA ILE A 90 18.19 12.80 -7.65
C ILE A 90 18.48 12.25 -9.05
N GLN A 91 17.51 11.60 -9.69
CA GLN A 91 17.67 11.04 -11.04
C GLN A 91 17.72 12.12 -12.12
N THR A 92 17.05 13.25 -11.91
CA THR A 92 16.98 14.35 -12.88
C THR A 92 18.20 15.29 -12.76
N ASP A 93 18.62 15.60 -11.53
CA ASP A 93 19.77 16.47 -11.23
C ASP A 93 20.64 15.86 -10.11
N PRO A 94 21.50 14.88 -10.45
CA PRO A 94 22.37 14.21 -9.48
C PRO A 94 23.47 15.11 -8.92
N ALA A 95 23.80 16.23 -9.59
CA ALA A 95 24.79 17.18 -9.11
C ALA A 95 24.26 17.99 -7.92
N LYS A 96 22.98 18.37 -7.99
CA LYS A 96 22.28 19.11 -6.94
C LYS A 96 21.82 18.21 -5.79
N TYR A 97 21.23 17.05 -6.09
CA TYR A 97 20.67 16.15 -5.08
C TYR A 97 21.62 14.96 -4.84
N LYS A 98 22.56 15.12 -3.89
CA LYS A 98 23.66 14.15 -3.65
C LYS A 98 23.28 12.89 -2.84
N GLY A 99 22.02 12.76 -2.42
CA GLY A 99 21.54 11.62 -1.63
C GLY A 99 20.15 11.85 -1.07
N ILE A 100 19.55 10.82 -0.45
CA ILE A 100 18.16 10.89 0.05
C ILE A 100 18.02 11.94 1.16
N SER A 101 18.85 11.89 2.22
CA SER A 101 18.78 12.82 3.34
C SER A 101 19.06 14.27 2.93
N THR A 102 20.13 14.48 2.16
CA THR A 102 20.46 15.79 1.58
C THR A 102 19.38 16.26 0.63
N GLY A 103 18.77 15.34 -0.13
CA GLY A 103 17.71 15.65 -1.07
C GLY A 103 16.43 16.12 -0.39
N PHE A 104 16.03 15.50 0.73
CA PHE A 104 14.95 16.02 1.57
C PHE A 104 15.25 17.43 2.06
N ARG A 105 16.46 17.70 2.57
CA ARG A 105 16.86 19.03 3.04
C ARG A 105 16.80 20.08 1.94
N VAL A 106 17.40 19.80 0.78
CA VAL A 106 17.43 20.71 -0.38
C VAL A 106 16.01 20.98 -0.87
N LEU A 107 15.18 19.93 -1.03
CA LEU A 107 13.82 20.09 -1.53
C LEU A 107 12.96 20.93 -0.58
N VAL A 108 13.06 20.69 0.74
CA VAL A 108 12.32 21.47 1.75
C VAL A 108 12.81 22.92 1.79
N SER A 109 14.11 23.17 1.64
CA SER A 109 14.64 24.54 1.62
C SER A 109 14.20 25.35 0.40
N GLU A 110 14.00 24.71 -0.75
CA GLU A 110 13.69 25.41 -2.00
C GLU A 110 12.19 25.45 -2.32
N GLN A 111 11.47 24.36 -2.03
CA GLN A 111 10.06 24.17 -2.42
C GLN A 111 9.12 24.06 -1.22
N GLY A 112 9.66 24.15 0.01
CA GLY A 112 8.90 23.95 1.25
C GLY A 112 8.44 22.51 1.47
N ALA A 113 7.78 22.28 2.60
CA ALA A 113 7.22 20.95 2.93
C ALA A 113 6.17 20.46 1.93
N ALA A 114 5.42 21.38 1.30
CA ALA A 114 4.45 21.06 0.25
C ALA A 114 5.10 20.46 -1.01
N GLY A 115 6.36 20.82 -1.31
CA GLY A 115 7.12 20.26 -2.44
C GLY A 115 7.31 18.75 -2.35
N LEU A 116 7.35 18.17 -1.14
CA LEU A 116 7.47 16.73 -0.92
C LEU A 116 6.26 15.94 -1.40
N PHE A 117 5.09 16.58 -1.48
CA PHE A 117 3.86 15.92 -1.95
C PHE A 117 3.54 16.30 -3.40
N LYS A 118 4.49 16.86 -4.15
CA LYS A 118 4.26 17.23 -5.55
C LYS A 118 3.92 15.98 -6.39
N GLY A 119 2.75 16.00 -7.01
CA GLY A 119 2.25 14.86 -7.79
C GLY A 119 1.58 13.76 -6.96
N TRP A 120 1.23 14.00 -5.69
CA TRP A 120 0.54 12.99 -4.86
C TRP A 120 -0.81 12.55 -5.44
N VAL A 121 -1.57 13.44 -6.11
CA VAL A 121 -2.86 13.12 -6.72
C VAL A 121 -2.73 12.10 -7.87
N PRO A 122 -1.90 12.33 -8.91
CA PRO A 122 -1.72 11.32 -9.95
C PRO A 122 -1.11 10.02 -9.38
N THR A 123 -0.26 10.08 -8.35
CA THR A 123 0.21 8.87 -7.64
C THR A 123 -0.95 8.12 -7.00
N LEU A 124 -1.77 8.78 -6.18
CA LEU A 124 -2.87 8.13 -5.47
C LEU A 124 -3.84 7.49 -6.46
N LEU A 125 -4.29 8.23 -7.49
CA LEU A 125 -5.26 7.73 -8.46
C LEU A 125 -4.68 6.65 -9.37
N GLY A 126 -3.45 6.82 -9.86
CA GLY A 126 -2.78 5.84 -10.70
C GLY A 126 -2.54 4.53 -9.98
N TYR A 127 -1.96 4.57 -8.78
CA TYR A 127 -1.71 3.36 -7.99
C TYR A 127 -2.98 2.75 -7.39
N SER A 128 -4.05 3.53 -7.20
CA SER A 128 -5.37 2.99 -6.87
C SER A 128 -5.94 2.19 -8.04
N ALA A 129 -5.93 2.74 -9.26
CA ALA A 129 -6.41 2.05 -10.45
C ALA A 129 -5.57 0.80 -10.75
N GLN A 130 -4.24 0.91 -10.67
CA GLN A 130 -3.33 -0.24 -10.76
C GLN A 130 -3.66 -1.28 -9.69
N GLY A 131 -3.82 -0.87 -8.42
CA GLY A 131 -4.14 -1.76 -7.31
C GLY A 131 -5.45 -2.51 -7.53
N ALA A 132 -6.49 -1.81 -8.01
CA ALA A 132 -7.78 -2.39 -8.34
C ALA A 132 -7.66 -3.52 -9.37
N CYS A 133 -7.02 -3.23 -10.49
CA CYS A 133 -6.79 -4.20 -11.55
C CYS A 133 -5.88 -5.35 -11.07
N LYS A 134 -4.77 -5.03 -10.41
CA LYS A 134 -3.79 -6.01 -9.96
C LYS A 134 -4.37 -7.02 -9.00
N PHE A 135 -5.04 -6.59 -7.93
CA PHE A 135 -5.57 -7.52 -6.93
C PHE A 135 -6.90 -8.16 -7.36
N GLY A 136 -7.78 -7.41 -8.03
CA GLY A 136 -9.04 -7.94 -8.54
C GLY A 136 -8.83 -8.97 -9.66
N LEU A 137 -8.07 -8.61 -10.70
CA LEU A 137 -7.81 -9.51 -11.82
C LEU A 137 -6.88 -10.66 -11.46
N TYR A 138 -5.97 -10.48 -10.48
CA TYR A 138 -5.14 -11.59 -10.01
C TYR A 138 -6.00 -12.75 -9.51
N GLU A 139 -7.01 -12.46 -8.69
CA GLU A 139 -7.92 -13.50 -8.20
C GLU A 139 -8.74 -14.13 -9.33
N TYR A 140 -9.16 -13.33 -10.31
CA TYR A 140 -9.88 -13.82 -11.50
C TYR A 140 -9.02 -14.75 -12.35
N PHE A 141 -7.81 -14.33 -12.74
CA PHE A 141 -6.90 -15.14 -13.56
C PHE A 141 -6.38 -16.35 -12.80
N LYS A 142 -6.10 -16.22 -11.49
CA LYS A 142 -5.70 -17.34 -10.64
C LYS A 142 -6.76 -18.43 -10.64
N LYS A 143 -8.04 -18.08 -10.47
CA LYS A 143 -9.16 -19.03 -10.53
C LYS A 143 -9.31 -19.62 -11.93
N THR A 144 -9.33 -18.78 -12.95
CA THR A 144 -9.49 -19.20 -14.36
C THR A 144 -8.41 -20.19 -14.77
N TYR A 145 -7.14 -19.90 -14.48
CA TYR A 145 -6.03 -20.79 -14.82
C TYR A 145 -6.00 -22.06 -13.98
N ALA A 146 -6.41 -22.00 -12.70
CA ALA A 146 -6.57 -23.20 -11.88
C ALA A 146 -7.68 -24.12 -12.41
N ASP A 147 -8.82 -23.56 -12.82
CA ASP A 147 -9.93 -24.32 -13.40
C ASP A 147 -9.55 -24.95 -14.74
N MET A 148 -8.84 -24.20 -15.59
CA MET A 148 -8.34 -24.69 -16.87
C MET A 148 -7.32 -25.82 -16.72
N ALA A 149 -6.48 -25.77 -15.68
CA ALA A 149 -5.50 -26.82 -15.39
C ALA A 149 -6.16 -28.08 -14.80
N GLY A 150 -7.29 -27.94 -14.10
CA GLY A 150 -7.91 -29.01 -13.31
C GLY A 150 -7.25 -29.19 -11.94
N GLU A 151 -7.97 -29.78 -10.98
CA GLU A 151 -7.58 -29.79 -9.55
C GLU A 151 -6.18 -30.38 -9.28
N GLU A 152 -5.81 -31.46 -9.96
CA GLU A 152 -4.54 -32.14 -9.74
C GLU A 152 -3.35 -31.32 -10.28
N MET A 153 -3.47 -30.81 -11.50
CA MET A 153 -2.43 -29.99 -12.13
C MET A 153 -2.35 -28.60 -11.50
N ALA A 154 -3.47 -28.06 -11.02
CA ALA A 154 -3.50 -26.79 -10.31
C ALA A 154 -2.69 -26.84 -9.02
N LYS A 155 -2.74 -27.95 -8.28
CA LYS A 155 -1.90 -28.19 -7.10
C LYS A 155 -0.43 -28.42 -7.48
N LYS A 156 -0.18 -29.22 -8.52
CA LYS A 156 1.20 -29.53 -8.97
C LYS A 156 1.94 -28.30 -9.52
N TYR A 157 1.25 -27.47 -10.31
CA TYR A 157 1.81 -26.29 -10.98
C TYR A 157 1.31 -24.98 -10.37
N GLN A 158 0.99 -24.98 -9.08
CA GLN A 158 0.41 -23.84 -8.37
C GLN A 158 1.24 -22.56 -8.51
N SER A 159 2.57 -22.65 -8.36
CA SER A 159 3.47 -21.52 -8.56
C SER A 159 3.40 -20.95 -9.98
N ALA A 160 3.28 -21.81 -11.01
CA ALA A 160 3.15 -21.36 -12.39
C ALA A 160 1.82 -20.63 -12.61
N ILE A 161 0.73 -21.08 -11.99
CA ILE A 161 -0.58 -20.42 -12.00
C ILE A 161 -0.50 -19.04 -11.33
N PHE A 162 0.17 -18.93 -10.18
CA PHE A 162 0.36 -17.64 -9.50
C PHE A 162 1.18 -16.67 -10.34
N LEU A 163 2.25 -17.14 -10.97
CA LEU A 163 3.06 -16.33 -11.89
C LEU A 163 2.27 -15.90 -13.12
N ALA A 164 1.55 -16.81 -13.78
CA ALA A 164 0.73 -16.48 -14.94
C ALA A 164 -0.42 -15.52 -14.60
N GLY A 165 -1.10 -15.77 -13.47
CA GLY A 165 -2.21 -14.95 -12.99
C GLY A 165 -1.76 -13.53 -12.63
N SER A 166 -0.64 -13.40 -11.93
CA SER A 166 -0.07 -12.09 -11.55
C SER A 166 0.47 -11.33 -12.77
N ALA A 167 1.11 -12.01 -13.74
CA ALA A 167 1.54 -11.38 -14.98
C ALA A 167 0.37 -10.84 -15.80
N SER A 168 -0.70 -11.62 -15.92
CA SER A 168 -1.92 -11.24 -16.64
C SER A 168 -2.61 -10.06 -15.96
N ALA A 169 -2.69 -10.06 -14.63
CA ALA A 169 -3.28 -8.96 -13.87
C ALA A 169 -2.47 -7.66 -14.01
N GLU A 170 -1.13 -7.74 -13.92
CA GLU A 170 -0.26 -6.56 -14.03
C GLU A 170 -0.31 -5.95 -15.44
N PHE A 171 -0.45 -6.76 -16.49
CA PHE A 171 -0.60 -6.27 -17.86
C PHE A 171 -1.73 -5.23 -17.98
N PHE A 172 -2.91 -5.54 -17.44
CA PHE A 172 -4.06 -4.62 -17.44
C PHE A 172 -3.90 -3.51 -16.40
N ALA A 173 -3.29 -3.80 -15.25
CA ALA A 173 -3.03 -2.80 -14.22
C ALA A 173 -2.12 -1.67 -14.72
N ASP A 174 -1.12 -2.00 -15.53
CA ASP A 174 -0.20 -1.05 -16.13
C ASP A 174 -0.87 -0.18 -17.20
N ILE A 175 -1.85 -0.71 -17.94
CA ILE A 175 -2.69 0.09 -18.85
C ILE A 175 -3.44 1.17 -18.04
N ALA A 176 -3.98 0.80 -16.88
CA ALA A 176 -4.69 1.73 -16.00
C ALA A 176 -3.74 2.75 -15.34
N LEU A 177 -2.51 2.34 -15.00
CA LEU A 177 -1.50 3.20 -14.36
C LEU A 177 -0.87 4.21 -15.34
N CYS A 178 -0.60 3.79 -16.58
CA CYS A 178 0.27 4.49 -17.52
C CYS A 178 -0.09 5.97 -17.73
N PRO A 179 -1.37 6.37 -17.91
CA PRO A 179 -1.73 7.77 -18.08
C PRO A 179 -1.37 8.64 -16.87
N PHE A 180 -1.58 8.12 -15.66
CA PHE A 180 -1.26 8.85 -14.42
C PHE A 180 0.24 8.94 -14.21
N GLU A 181 0.99 7.88 -14.52
CA GLU A 181 2.45 7.88 -14.44
C GLU A 181 3.06 8.90 -15.41
N ALA A 182 2.56 8.99 -16.64
CA ALA A 182 3.01 9.94 -17.64
C ALA A 182 2.84 11.40 -17.17
N VAL A 183 1.66 11.74 -16.61
CA VAL A 183 1.41 13.08 -16.06
C VAL A 183 2.26 13.31 -14.80
N LYS A 184 2.34 12.33 -13.90
CA LYS A 184 3.14 12.41 -12.66
C LYS A 184 4.59 12.74 -12.97
N VAL A 185 5.22 12.02 -13.89
CA VAL A 185 6.62 12.23 -14.27
C VAL A 185 6.82 13.66 -14.75
N LYS A 186 5.99 14.18 -15.67
CA LYS A 186 6.12 15.57 -16.14
C LYS A 186 5.94 16.60 -15.02
N VAL A 187 4.94 16.41 -14.15
CA VAL A 187 4.71 17.30 -13.00
C VAL A 187 5.91 17.30 -12.05
N GLN A 188 6.56 16.16 -11.85
CA GLN A 188 7.70 16.03 -10.93
C GLN A 188 9.02 16.49 -11.54
N THR A 189 9.26 16.25 -12.83
CA THR A 189 10.58 16.49 -13.46
C THR A 189 10.67 17.77 -14.28
N VAL A 190 9.56 18.34 -14.74
CA VAL A 190 9.56 19.58 -15.54
C VAL A 190 9.14 20.76 -14.65
N PRO A 191 10.06 21.68 -14.30
CA PRO A 191 9.72 22.88 -13.56
C PRO A 191 8.65 23.70 -14.28
N GLY A 192 7.63 24.15 -13.55
CA GLY A 192 6.57 25.00 -14.12
C GLY A 192 5.54 24.31 -15.02
N PHE A 193 5.66 22.99 -15.30
CA PHE A 193 4.72 22.29 -16.18
C PHE A 193 3.27 22.33 -15.65
N ALA A 194 3.06 21.83 -14.43
CA ALA A 194 1.75 21.84 -13.78
C ALA A 194 1.86 21.76 -12.25
N LYS A 195 0.77 22.13 -11.58
CA LYS A 195 0.60 22.02 -10.11
C LYS A 195 0.17 20.61 -9.70
N GLY A 196 -0.54 19.88 -10.57
CA GLY A 196 -1.00 18.52 -10.29
C GLY A 196 -1.66 17.87 -11.51
N LEU A 197 -2.57 16.91 -11.24
CA LEU A 197 -3.26 16.19 -12.31
C LEU A 197 -4.29 17.07 -13.05
N SER A 198 -5.02 17.92 -12.33
CA SER A 198 -6.12 18.71 -12.89
C SER A 198 -5.68 19.73 -13.94
N ASP A 199 -4.52 20.34 -13.78
CA ASP A 199 -3.92 21.24 -14.77
C ASP A 199 -2.87 20.53 -15.64
N GLY A 200 -2.26 19.45 -15.16
CA GLY A 200 -1.24 18.69 -15.88
C GLY A 200 -1.79 17.81 -17.00
N LEU A 201 -2.92 17.12 -16.79
CA LEU A 201 -3.50 16.24 -17.81
C LEU A 201 -3.97 17.02 -19.05
N PRO A 202 -4.73 18.13 -18.95
CA PRO A 202 -5.11 18.91 -20.12
C PRO A 202 -3.91 19.46 -20.88
N LYS A 203 -2.89 19.97 -20.17
CA LYS A 203 -1.64 20.45 -20.79
C LYS A 203 -0.87 19.34 -21.50
N PHE A 204 -0.80 18.16 -20.88
CA PHE A 204 -0.13 17.00 -21.47
C PHE A 204 -0.83 16.59 -22.77
N VAL A 205 -2.15 16.44 -22.73
CA VAL A 205 -2.96 16.06 -23.90
C VAL A 205 -2.86 17.10 -25.01
N ALA A 206 -2.83 18.39 -24.67
CA ALA A 206 -2.64 19.47 -25.65
C ALA A 206 -1.25 19.43 -26.33
N GLN A 207 -0.21 18.99 -25.62
CA GLN A 207 1.17 18.95 -26.15
C GLN A 207 1.53 17.65 -26.86
N GLU A 208 1.10 16.50 -26.33
CA GLU A 208 1.53 15.17 -26.80
C GLU A 208 0.38 14.27 -27.29
N GLY A 209 -0.87 14.74 -27.16
CA GLY A 209 -2.07 13.99 -27.50
C GLY A 209 -2.38 12.84 -26.53
N TRP A 210 -3.54 12.20 -26.73
CA TRP A 210 -3.98 11.05 -25.94
C TRP A 210 -3.06 9.84 -26.10
N GLY A 211 -2.47 9.63 -27.28
CA GLY A 211 -1.48 8.58 -27.52
C GLY A 211 -0.18 8.79 -26.74
N GLY A 212 0.15 10.04 -26.37
CA GLY A 212 1.33 10.37 -25.56
C GLY A 212 1.31 9.73 -24.17
N LEU A 213 0.12 9.56 -23.59
CA LEU A 213 -0.08 8.97 -22.26
C LEU A 213 0.38 7.51 -22.17
N PHE A 214 0.45 6.80 -23.30
CA PHE A 214 0.81 5.39 -23.38
C PHE A 214 2.20 5.13 -23.96
N LYS A 215 2.98 6.16 -24.32
CA LYS A 215 4.36 5.99 -24.83
C LYS A 215 5.27 5.22 -23.85
N GLY A 216 5.00 5.34 -22.55
CA GLY A 216 5.74 4.66 -21.48
C GLY A 216 5.31 3.22 -21.19
N ILE A 217 4.31 2.67 -21.87
CA ILE A 217 3.72 1.39 -21.47
C ILE A 217 4.67 0.19 -21.61
N LYS A 218 5.48 0.15 -22.69
CA LYS A 218 6.45 -0.92 -22.92
C LYS A 218 7.53 -1.00 -21.82
N PRO A 219 8.24 0.10 -21.49
CA PRO A 219 9.19 0.07 -20.38
C PRO A 219 8.49 -0.14 -19.03
N LEU A 220 7.23 0.29 -18.89
CA LEU A 220 6.44 0.01 -17.69
C LEU A 220 6.23 -1.51 -17.52
N TRP A 221 5.69 -2.21 -18.53
CA TRP A 221 5.52 -3.66 -18.50
C TRP A 221 6.82 -4.42 -18.24
N GLY A 222 7.91 -4.02 -18.92
CA GLY A 222 9.22 -4.65 -18.75
C GLY A 222 9.77 -4.58 -17.30
N ARG A 223 9.31 -3.58 -16.53
CA ARG A 223 9.67 -3.42 -15.11
C ARG A 223 8.64 -4.06 -14.17
N GLN A 224 7.36 -3.78 -14.41
CA GLN A 224 6.27 -4.06 -13.49
C GLN A 224 5.84 -5.51 -13.51
N ILE A 225 5.73 -6.13 -14.68
CA ILE A 225 5.30 -7.54 -14.80
C ILE A 225 6.28 -8.47 -14.06
N PRO A 226 7.61 -8.43 -14.29
CA PRO A 226 8.54 -9.27 -13.54
C PRO A 226 8.51 -9.00 -12.05
N TYR A 227 8.38 -7.72 -11.66
CA TYR A 227 8.30 -7.32 -10.26
C TYR A 227 7.05 -7.90 -9.58
N THR A 228 5.88 -7.79 -10.20
CA THR A 228 4.62 -8.32 -9.67
C THR A 228 4.60 -9.85 -9.64
N MET A 229 5.14 -10.51 -10.65
CA MET A 229 5.31 -11.98 -10.67
C MET A 229 6.14 -12.46 -9.47
N MET A 230 7.31 -11.86 -9.24
CA MET A 230 8.15 -12.20 -8.11
C MET A 230 7.46 -11.91 -6.78
N LYS A 231 6.76 -10.78 -6.67
CA LYS A 231 6.09 -10.35 -5.45
C LYS A 231 4.95 -11.28 -5.04
N PHE A 232 4.05 -11.60 -5.97
CA PHE A 232 2.90 -12.47 -5.70
C PHE A 232 3.35 -13.92 -5.54
N GLY A 233 4.26 -14.40 -6.40
CA GLY A 233 4.81 -15.75 -6.29
C GLY A 233 5.57 -15.98 -4.99
N ALA A 234 6.41 -15.04 -4.57
CA ALA A 234 7.11 -15.13 -3.29
C ALA A 234 6.15 -15.01 -2.11
N PHE A 235 5.17 -14.11 -2.17
CA PHE A 235 4.17 -13.93 -1.11
C PHE A 235 3.39 -15.22 -0.86
N GLU A 236 2.74 -15.78 -1.88
CA GLU A 236 1.89 -16.98 -1.73
C GLU A 236 2.69 -18.19 -1.23
N ASN A 237 3.91 -18.38 -1.73
CA ASN A 237 4.80 -19.45 -1.26
C ASN A 237 5.27 -19.21 0.18
N THR A 238 5.54 -17.96 0.55
CA THR A 238 5.95 -17.61 1.92
C THR A 238 4.80 -17.80 2.90
N VAL A 239 3.57 -17.39 2.54
CA VAL A 239 2.37 -17.63 3.36
C VAL A 239 2.21 -19.13 3.63
N GLN A 240 2.29 -19.96 2.60
CA GLN A 240 2.21 -21.42 2.74
C GLN A 240 3.32 -21.98 3.63
N ALA A 241 4.56 -21.50 3.45
CA ALA A 241 5.69 -21.92 4.26
C ALA A 241 5.51 -21.54 5.74
N ILE A 242 5.04 -20.32 6.03
CA ILE A 242 4.79 -19.86 7.40
C ILE A 242 3.70 -20.73 8.05
N TYR A 243 2.59 -20.99 7.37
CA TYR A 243 1.54 -21.85 7.92
C TYR A 243 1.97 -23.31 8.10
N LYS A 244 2.85 -23.83 7.23
CA LYS A 244 3.31 -25.22 7.29
C LYS A 244 4.41 -25.44 8.34
N TYR A 245 5.33 -24.49 8.51
CA TYR A 245 6.56 -24.69 9.27
C TYR A 245 6.68 -23.81 10.53
N ALA A 246 6.02 -22.66 10.58
CA ALA A 246 6.19 -21.70 11.67
C ALA A 246 4.96 -21.57 12.59
N MET A 247 3.75 -21.81 12.07
CA MET A 247 2.54 -21.73 12.88
C MET A 247 2.26 -23.06 13.62
N PRO A 248 2.04 -23.03 14.94
CA PRO A 248 1.76 -24.25 15.73
C PRO A 248 0.32 -24.76 15.55
N LYS A 249 -0.56 -23.97 14.91
CA LYS A 249 -1.97 -24.30 14.69
C LYS A 249 -2.34 -24.18 13.21
N PRO A 250 -3.30 -24.98 12.72
CA PRO A 250 -3.85 -24.83 11.38
C PRO A 250 -4.44 -23.43 11.17
N LYS A 251 -4.42 -22.94 9.93
CA LYS A 251 -4.97 -21.62 9.57
C LYS A 251 -6.42 -21.42 10.04
N SER A 252 -7.23 -22.48 10.04
CA SER A 252 -8.63 -22.47 10.48
C SER A 252 -8.82 -22.14 11.97
N GLU A 253 -7.79 -22.33 12.79
CA GLU A 253 -7.81 -22.06 14.24
C GLU A 253 -7.09 -20.76 14.61
N CYS A 254 -6.45 -20.10 13.63
CA CYS A 254 -5.76 -18.83 13.85
C CYS A 254 -6.78 -17.68 13.95
N THR A 255 -6.59 -16.81 14.93
CA THR A 255 -7.36 -15.58 15.08
C THR A 255 -7.15 -14.67 13.86
N LYS A 256 -8.12 -13.78 13.60
CA LYS A 256 -8.00 -12.78 12.51
C LYS A 256 -6.73 -11.94 12.63
N GLY A 257 -6.34 -11.58 13.86
CA GLY A 257 -5.10 -10.84 14.12
C GLY A 257 -3.84 -11.62 13.74
N GLU A 258 -3.76 -12.91 14.08
CA GLU A 258 -2.64 -13.77 13.69
C GLU A 258 -2.56 -13.94 12.17
N GLN A 259 -3.70 -14.12 11.49
CA GLN A 259 -3.72 -14.24 10.03
C GLN A 259 -3.25 -12.94 9.34
N LEU A 260 -3.64 -11.77 9.85
CA LEU A 260 -3.14 -10.48 9.36
C LEU A 260 -1.65 -10.30 9.65
N GLY A 261 -1.17 -10.75 10.81
CA GLY A 261 0.25 -10.77 11.15
C GLY A 261 1.06 -11.64 10.18
N VAL A 262 0.57 -12.84 9.85
CA VAL A 262 1.19 -13.72 8.83
C VAL A 262 1.20 -13.04 7.47
N SER A 263 0.12 -12.36 7.10
CA SER A 263 0.02 -11.64 5.81
C SER A 263 1.04 -10.50 5.72
N PHE A 264 1.18 -9.70 6.78
CA PHE A 264 2.21 -8.67 6.84
C PHE A 264 3.63 -9.27 6.78
N ALA A 265 3.90 -10.31 7.58
CA ALA A 265 5.22 -10.95 7.64
C ALA A 265 5.61 -11.60 6.31
N ALA A 266 4.68 -12.34 5.69
CA ALA A 266 4.86 -12.91 4.37
C ALA A 266 5.07 -11.82 3.31
N GLY A 267 4.33 -10.72 3.39
CA GLY A 267 4.55 -9.55 2.55
C GLY A 267 5.95 -8.95 2.72
N TYR A 268 6.40 -8.78 3.95
CA TYR A 268 7.76 -8.28 4.22
C TYR A 268 8.83 -9.19 3.62
N ILE A 269 8.75 -10.50 3.89
CA ILE A 269 9.69 -11.50 3.37
C ILE A 269 9.66 -11.55 1.83
N ALA A 270 8.48 -11.52 1.22
CA ALA A 270 8.35 -11.43 -0.24
C ALA A 270 9.01 -10.16 -0.80
N GLY A 271 8.88 -9.03 -0.09
CA GLY A 271 9.57 -7.79 -0.41
C GLY A 271 11.09 -7.89 -0.30
N VAL A 272 11.62 -8.64 0.69
CA VAL A 272 13.05 -8.95 0.82
C VAL A 272 13.54 -9.77 -0.37
N PHE A 273 12.84 -10.83 -0.75
CA PHE A 273 13.18 -11.62 -1.93
C PHE A 273 13.18 -10.77 -3.20
N CYS A 274 12.15 -9.94 -3.39
CA CYS A 274 12.09 -9.00 -4.51
C CYS A 274 13.27 -8.02 -4.50
N ALA A 275 13.64 -7.50 -3.33
CA ALA A 275 14.75 -6.58 -3.19
C ALA A 275 16.08 -7.23 -3.59
N ILE A 276 16.37 -8.44 -3.10
CA ILE A 276 17.61 -9.19 -3.39
C ILE A 276 17.70 -9.52 -4.89
N VAL A 277 16.64 -10.10 -5.47
CA VAL A 277 16.63 -10.54 -6.87
C VAL A 277 16.74 -9.35 -7.84
N SER A 278 16.07 -8.24 -7.54
CA SER A 278 16.10 -7.04 -8.39
C SER A 278 17.31 -6.15 -8.16
N HIS A 279 18.10 -6.36 -7.10
CA HIS A 279 19.13 -5.41 -6.70
C HIS A 279 20.24 -5.18 -7.73
N PRO A 280 20.81 -6.22 -8.38
CA PRO A 280 21.88 -6.02 -9.35
C PRO A 280 21.40 -5.17 -10.54
N ALA A 281 20.22 -5.48 -11.07
CA ALA A 281 19.63 -4.74 -12.17
C ALA A 281 19.38 -3.26 -11.80
N ASP A 282 18.92 -3.00 -10.58
CA ASP A 282 18.68 -1.65 -10.08
C ASP A 282 19.98 -0.83 -9.95
N ASN A 283 21.06 -1.44 -9.46
CA ASN A 283 22.38 -0.82 -9.36
C ASN A 283 22.95 -0.51 -10.76
N LEU A 284 22.78 -1.42 -11.73
CA LEU A 284 23.21 -1.19 -13.11
C LEU A 284 22.46 -0.03 -13.75
N VAL A 285 21.12 -0.04 -13.71
CA VAL A 285 20.29 1.00 -14.33
C VAL A 285 20.57 2.37 -13.71
N SER A 286 20.70 2.44 -12.38
CA SER A 286 20.99 3.70 -11.68
C SER A 286 22.34 4.30 -12.08
N LYS A 287 23.37 3.46 -12.25
CA LYS A 287 24.72 3.89 -12.65
C LYS A 287 24.81 4.24 -14.13
N LEU A 288 24.16 3.47 -15.00
CA LEU A 288 24.04 3.78 -16.43
C LEU A 288 23.37 5.14 -16.64
N ASN A 289 22.34 5.45 -15.86
CA ASN A 289 21.67 6.75 -15.94
C ASN A 289 22.55 7.90 -15.44
N ALA A 290 23.47 7.65 -14.50
CA ALA A 290 24.40 8.65 -13.98
C ALA A 290 25.62 8.88 -14.90
N GLN A 291 26.07 7.86 -15.63
CA GLN A 291 27.25 7.91 -16.51
C GLN A 291 26.84 7.76 -17.97
N LYS A 292 26.58 8.89 -18.65
CA LYS A 292 26.24 8.89 -20.08
C LYS A 292 27.37 8.28 -20.91
N GLY A 293 27.07 7.18 -21.61
CA GLY A 293 27.99 6.48 -22.50
C GLY A 293 28.72 5.27 -21.89
N ALA A 294 28.55 5.01 -20.59
CA ALA A 294 29.09 3.80 -19.97
C ALA A 294 28.31 2.55 -20.42
N THR A 295 29.01 1.44 -20.65
CA THR A 295 28.38 0.14 -20.88
C THR A 295 28.13 -0.60 -19.57
N VAL A 296 27.27 -1.62 -19.59
CA VAL A 296 27.09 -2.53 -18.45
C VAL A 296 28.44 -3.12 -18.01
N GLY A 297 29.31 -3.45 -18.97
CA GLY A 297 30.64 -4.00 -18.69
C GLY A 297 31.55 -3.01 -17.94
N ASP A 298 31.49 -1.73 -18.28
CA ASP A 298 32.29 -0.68 -17.62
C ASP A 298 31.84 -0.49 -16.17
N ILE A 299 30.54 -0.49 -15.92
CA ILE A 299 29.98 -0.35 -14.56
C ILE A 299 30.27 -1.58 -13.69
N VAL A 300 30.19 -2.78 -14.26
CA VAL A 300 30.55 -4.01 -13.54
C VAL A 300 32.04 -4.02 -13.20
N LYS A 301 32.90 -3.54 -14.10
CA LYS A 301 34.35 -3.39 -13.83
C LYS A 301 34.64 -2.32 -12.79
N GLU A 302 33.93 -1.19 -12.80
CA GLU A 302 34.10 -0.09 -11.83
C GLU A 302 33.62 -0.48 -10.43
N MET A 303 32.42 -1.07 -10.31
CA MET A 303 31.85 -1.44 -9.00
C MET A 303 32.42 -2.75 -8.45
N GLY A 304 32.71 -3.71 -9.33
CA GLY A 304 32.94 -5.09 -8.96
C GLY A 304 31.65 -5.84 -8.59
N TRP A 305 31.68 -7.17 -8.77
CA TRP A 305 30.55 -8.07 -8.53
C TRP A 305 30.02 -8.00 -7.09
N TYR A 306 30.88 -7.84 -6.10
CA TYR A 306 30.44 -7.77 -4.70
C TYR A 306 29.61 -6.51 -4.42
N ALA A 307 30.08 -5.33 -4.85
CA ALA A 307 29.35 -4.08 -4.63
C ALA A 307 28.06 -4.04 -5.46
N LEU A 308 28.04 -4.66 -6.64
CA LEU A 308 26.84 -4.78 -7.48
C LEU A 308 25.67 -5.44 -6.72
N PHE A 309 25.96 -6.44 -5.88
CA PHE A 309 24.96 -7.21 -5.14
C PHE A 309 24.71 -6.72 -3.70
N THR A 310 25.55 -5.84 -3.15
CA THR A 310 25.47 -5.46 -1.72
C THR A 310 25.24 -3.96 -1.49
N ARG A 311 25.66 -3.10 -2.43
CA ARG A 311 25.62 -1.65 -2.25
C ARG A 311 24.20 -1.12 -2.29
N GLY A 312 23.66 -0.76 -1.12
CA GLY A 312 22.31 -0.22 -0.98
C GLY A 312 21.23 -1.28 -0.75
N LEU A 313 21.61 -2.57 -0.64
CA LEU A 313 20.69 -3.68 -0.44
C LEU A 313 19.90 -3.53 0.87
N GLY A 314 20.57 -3.21 1.98
CA GLY A 314 19.93 -3.06 3.29
C GLY A 314 18.83 -2.00 3.28
N LEU A 315 19.06 -0.86 2.61
CA LEU A 315 18.05 0.19 2.48
C LEU A 315 16.88 -0.26 1.60
N ARG A 316 17.15 -0.98 0.50
CA ARG A 316 16.11 -1.57 -0.36
C ARG A 316 15.29 -2.62 0.38
N ILE A 317 15.91 -3.44 1.21
CA ILE A 317 15.24 -4.44 2.04
C ILE A 317 14.23 -3.77 2.96
N ILE A 318 14.64 -2.74 3.71
CA ILE A 318 13.75 -2.01 4.61
C ILE A 318 12.62 -1.37 3.81
N MET A 319 12.95 -0.66 2.73
CA MET A 319 11.96 0.08 1.96
C MET A 319 10.96 -0.81 1.22
N ILE A 320 11.43 -1.77 0.43
CA ILE A 320 10.59 -2.65 -0.40
C ILE A 320 9.89 -3.68 0.49
N GLY A 321 10.58 -4.20 1.52
CA GLY A 321 10.02 -5.08 2.53
C GLY A 321 8.85 -4.43 3.26
N THR A 322 9.07 -3.27 3.89
CA THR A 322 8.02 -2.56 4.62
C THR A 322 6.87 -2.13 3.71
N LEU A 323 7.16 -1.61 2.50
CA LEU A 323 6.12 -1.23 1.54
C LEU A 323 5.25 -2.43 1.15
N THR A 324 5.88 -3.58 0.85
CA THR A 324 5.16 -4.79 0.46
C THR A 324 4.38 -5.40 1.62
N GLY A 325 4.98 -5.45 2.81
CA GLY A 325 4.31 -5.89 4.03
C GLY A 325 3.06 -5.07 4.34
N LEU A 326 3.17 -3.74 4.27
CA LEU A 326 2.03 -2.82 4.46
C LEU A 326 0.97 -3.03 3.39
N GLN A 327 1.34 -3.20 2.12
CA GLN A 327 0.37 -3.44 1.05
C GLN A 327 -0.45 -4.72 1.28
N TRP A 328 0.21 -5.84 1.59
CA TRP A 328 -0.49 -7.09 1.89
C TRP A 328 -1.29 -7.02 3.19
N GLY A 329 -0.74 -6.39 4.22
CA GLY A 329 -1.43 -6.18 5.49
C GLY A 329 -2.71 -5.35 5.35
N ILE A 330 -2.66 -4.24 4.62
CA ILE A 330 -3.85 -3.39 4.34
C ILE A 330 -4.86 -4.16 3.47
N TYR A 331 -4.38 -4.88 2.45
CA TYR A 331 -5.24 -5.66 1.56
C TYR A 331 -6.02 -6.74 2.32
N ASP A 332 -5.32 -7.55 3.12
CA ASP A 332 -5.95 -8.63 3.87
C ASP A 332 -6.78 -8.09 5.05
N ALA A 333 -6.39 -6.97 5.67
CA ALA A 333 -7.22 -6.30 6.66
C ALA A 333 -8.55 -5.82 6.06
N PHE A 334 -8.52 -5.26 4.84
CA PHE A 334 -9.72 -4.87 4.12
C PHE A 334 -10.59 -6.09 3.80
N LYS A 335 -10.01 -7.18 3.29
CA LYS A 335 -10.74 -8.43 3.04
C LYS A 335 -11.42 -8.97 4.31
N VAL A 336 -10.69 -9.02 5.42
CA VAL A 336 -11.20 -9.50 6.71
C VAL A 336 -12.33 -8.60 7.24
N ALA A 337 -12.23 -7.29 7.06
CA ALA A 337 -13.29 -6.34 7.41
C ALA A 337 -14.56 -6.56 6.56
N MET A 338 -14.41 -6.95 5.30
CA MET A 338 -15.50 -7.29 4.39
C MET A 338 -16.01 -8.73 4.54
N GLY A 339 -15.54 -9.47 5.54
CA GLY A 339 -15.98 -10.86 5.79
C GLY A 339 -15.32 -11.93 4.92
N LEU A 340 -14.28 -11.58 4.15
CA LEU A 340 -13.50 -12.50 3.32
C LEU A 340 -12.29 -13.08 4.07
N PRO A 341 -11.83 -14.27 3.68
CA PRO A 341 -10.63 -14.86 4.26
C PRO A 341 -9.36 -14.14 3.77
N THR A 342 -8.31 -14.16 4.61
CA THR A 342 -6.98 -13.66 4.24
C THR A 342 -6.39 -14.44 3.06
N THR A 343 -5.55 -13.79 2.27
CA THR A 343 -4.89 -14.40 1.10
C THR A 343 -4.04 -15.62 1.50
N GLY A 344 -3.88 -16.57 0.58
CA GLY A 344 -3.31 -17.90 0.88
C GLY A 344 -4.22 -18.78 1.74
N SER A 345 -5.52 -18.47 1.86
CA SER A 345 -6.52 -19.41 2.39
C SER A 345 -6.84 -20.40 1.29
N VAL A 346 -6.14 -21.52 1.27
CA VAL A 346 -6.71 -22.71 0.63
C VAL A 346 -7.74 -23.20 1.64
N GLU A 347 -9.00 -22.80 1.48
CA GLU A 347 -10.07 -23.55 2.13
C GLU A 347 -10.00 -24.95 1.53
N GLU A 348 -9.50 -25.91 2.30
CA GLU A 348 -9.81 -27.31 2.03
C GLU A 348 -11.33 -27.41 2.05
N LYS A 349 -11.94 -27.57 0.87
CA LYS A 349 -13.32 -28.04 0.79
C LYS A 349 -13.37 -29.28 1.66
N LYS A 350 -14.03 -29.19 2.82
CA LYS A 350 -14.44 -30.37 3.59
C LYS A 350 -15.22 -31.24 2.61
N LYS A 351 -14.61 -32.35 2.21
CA LYS A 351 -15.29 -33.42 1.49
C LYS A 351 -16.34 -34.05 2.41
#